data_AF-A0A640P9S4-F1
#
_entry.id   AF-A0A640P9S4-F1
#
_cell.length_a   1.000
_cell.length_b   1.000
_cell.length_c   1.000
_cell.angle_alpha   90.00
_cell.angle_beta   90.00
_cell.angle_gamma   90.00
#
_symmetry.space_group_name_H-M   'P 1'
#
loop_
_entity.id
_entity.type
_entity.pdbx_description
1 polymer ?
#
loop_
_entity_poly.entity_id
_entity_poly.type
_entity_poly.pdbx_seq_one_letter_code
_entity_poly.pdbx_strand_id
1 'polypeptide(L)'
;MALSEFEIKKVEKAAESFLAARRPPPEIRSKLDIGWRLEDQSLFIFEIRPVWNNPSEYKEYPFAKASFVKSQGIWKIYWLRQNLKWYSYEPTPQVKSIESVFSTVNSDDHGCFFG
;
A
#
# COMPACT_ATOMS: atom_id res chain seq x y z
N MET A 1 5.06 4.49 20.99
CA MET A 1 4.78 3.04 21.11
C MET A 1 4.72 2.48 19.71
N ALA A 2 5.68 1.63 19.35
CA ALA A 2 5.78 1.05 18.01
C ALA A 2 4.86 -0.18 17.85
N LEU A 3 4.56 -0.55 16.60
CA LEU A 3 3.96 -1.84 16.25
C LEU A 3 4.66 -2.99 16.97
N SER A 4 3.89 -4.00 17.39
CA SER A 4 4.47 -5.21 17.96
C SER A 4 5.20 -6.00 16.87
N GLU A 5 6.30 -6.68 17.23
CA GLU A 5 7.10 -7.48 16.28
C GLU A 5 6.28 -8.51 15.50
N PHE A 6 5.24 -9.08 16.12
CA PHE A 6 4.28 -9.97 15.46
C PHE A 6 3.53 -9.30 14.31
N GLU A 7 3.19 -8.02 14.46
CA GLU A 7 2.47 -7.29 13.42
C GLU A 7 3.39 -6.88 12.29
N ILE A 8 4.62 -6.48 12.61
CA ILE A 8 5.66 -6.20 11.61
C ILE A 8 5.88 -7.45 10.75
N LYS A 9 6.07 -8.61 11.36
CA LYS A 9 6.22 -9.88 10.62
C LYS A 9 5.00 -10.23 9.76
N LYS A 10 3.78 -9.96 10.25
CA LYS A 10 2.56 -10.16 9.45
C LYS A 10 2.50 -9.21 8.26
N VAL A 11 2.86 -7.94 8.47
CA VAL A 11 2.93 -6.95 7.40
C VAL A 11 3.96 -7.36 6.37
N GLU A 12 5.17 -7.73 6.79
CA GLU A 12 6.22 -8.24 5.90
C GLU A 12 5.72 -9.42 5.07
N LYS A 13 5.17 -10.44 5.71
CA LYS A 13 4.65 -11.63 5.01
C LYS A 13 3.51 -11.30 4.04
N ALA A 14 2.59 -10.43 4.45
CA ALA A 14 1.47 -10.02 3.60
C ALA A 14 1.95 -9.14 2.44
N ALA A 15 2.92 -8.27 2.68
CA ALA A 15 3.53 -7.43 1.67
C ALA A 15 4.34 -8.26 0.67
N GLU A 16 5.10 -9.26 1.13
CA GLU A 16 5.77 -10.24 0.26
C GLU A 16 4.77 -11.01 -0.59
N SER A 17 3.64 -11.45 -0.01
CA SER A 17 2.59 -12.15 -0.75
C SER A 17 1.93 -11.25 -1.80
N PHE A 18 1.66 -9.99 -1.45
CA PHE A 18 1.13 -8.98 -2.37
C PHE A 18 2.13 -8.68 -3.50
N LEU A 19 3.41 -8.50 -3.15
CA LEU A 19 4.47 -8.33 -4.13
C LEU A 19 4.64 -9.58 -4.99
N ALA A 20 4.49 -10.79 -4.47
CA ALA A 20 4.60 -12.01 -5.27
C ALA A 20 3.42 -12.16 -6.24
N ALA A 21 2.20 -11.82 -5.82
CA ALA A 21 1.02 -11.84 -6.68
C ALA A 21 1.08 -10.76 -7.78
N ARG A 22 1.72 -9.63 -7.50
CA ARG A 22 1.66 -8.44 -8.35
C ARG A 22 2.97 -8.07 -9.03
N ARG A 23 4.13 -8.58 -8.59
CA ARG A 23 5.42 -8.34 -9.25
C ARG A 23 5.31 -8.87 -10.67
N PRO A 24 5.31 -7.99 -11.66
CA PRO A 24 5.36 -8.45 -13.01
C PRO A 24 6.78 -8.96 -13.29
N PRO A 25 6.97 -9.77 -14.34
CA PRO A 25 8.28 -10.31 -14.72
C PRO A 25 9.36 -9.21 -14.81
N PRO A 26 10.65 -9.57 -14.66
CA PRO A 26 11.76 -8.61 -14.55
C PRO A 26 11.80 -7.56 -15.67
N GLU A 27 11.25 -7.87 -16.84
CA GLU A 27 11.12 -6.97 -17.99
C GLU A 27 10.12 -5.81 -17.78
N ILE A 28 9.06 -6.03 -17.00
CA ILE A 28 8.05 -5.01 -16.68
C ILE A 28 8.43 -4.25 -15.41
N ARG A 29 9.30 -4.83 -14.58
CA ARG A 29 9.82 -4.21 -13.36
C ARG A 29 10.55 -2.89 -13.62
N SER A 30 11.12 -2.73 -14.82
CA SER A 30 11.70 -1.46 -15.27
C SER A 30 10.65 -0.38 -15.60
N LYS A 31 9.37 -0.75 -15.73
CA LYS A 31 8.27 0.17 -16.09
C LYS A 31 7.33 0.44 -14.93
N LEU A 32 7.09 -0.54 -14.07
CA LEU A 32 6.21 -0.39 -12.90
C LEU A 32 6.65 -1.37 -11.81
N ASP A 33 7.18 -0.84 -10.72
CA ASP A 33 7.48 -1.57 -9.50
C ASP A 33 6.57 -1.05 -8.38
N ILE A 34 6.35 -1.84 -7.34
CA ILE A 34 5.53 -1.46 -6.20
C ILE A 34 6.38 -1.60 -4.96
N GLY A 35 6.48 -0.51 -4.21
CA GLY A 35 7.12 -0.46 -2.92
C GLY A 35 6.11 -0.36 -1.80
N TRP A 36 6.55 -0.77 -0.61
CA TRP A 36 5.85 -0.49 0.63
C TRP A 36 6.86 -0.01 1.66
N ARG A 37 6.39 0.82 2.57
CA ARG A 37 7.18 1.37 3.68
C ARG A 37 6.34 1.33 4.93
N LEU A 38 6.92 0.85 6.01
CA LEU A 38 6.30 0.90 7.33
C LEU A 38 6.95 2.01 8.14
N GLU A 39 6.17 3.00 8.56
CA GLU A 39 6.59 4.06 9.49
C GLU A 39 5.75 4.01 10.76
N ASP A 40 6.40 3.69 11.88
CA ASP A 40 5.82 3.53 13.24
C ASP A 40 4.68 2.50 13.34
N GLN A 41 3.51 2.89 12.83
CA GLN A 41 2.27 2.12 12.80
C GLN A 41 1.45 2.37 11.52
N SER A 42 2.04 3.08 10.56
CA SER A 42 1.42 3.37 9.27
C SER A 42 2.22 2.70 8.17
N LEU A 43 1.56 1.77 7.48
CA LEU A 43 2.02 1.21 6.23
C LEU A 43 1.67 2.18 5.11
N PHE A 44 2.65 2.50 4.28
CA PHE A 44 2.49 3.26 3.04
C PHE A 44 2.82 2.34 1.88
N ILE A 45 1.99 2.39 0.84
CA ILE A 45 2.20 1.64 -0.39
C ILE A 45 2.31 2.67 -1.51
N PHE A 46 3.34 2.52 -2.32
CA PHE A 46 3.67 3.44 -3.39
C PHE A 46 4.06 2.67 -4.64
N GLU A 47 3.67 3.21 -5.80
CA GLU A 47 4.14 2.72 -7.09
C GLU A 47 5.43 3.46 -7.46
N ILE A 48 6.41 2.71 -7.96
CA ILE A 48 7.68 3.25 -8.46
C ILE A 48 7.60 3.12 -9.97
N ARG A 49 7.55 4.26 -10.64
CA ARG A 49 7.53 4.31 -12.11
C ARG A 49 8.42 5.41 -12.64
N PRO A 50 8.98 5.23 -13.86
CA PRO A 50 9.70 6.30 -14.52
C PRO A 50 8.78 7.51 -14.73
N VAL A 51 9.35 8.71 -14.59
CA VAL A 51 8.63 9.95 -14.91
C VAL A 51 8.34 9.95 -16.41
N TRP A 52 7.11 10.32 -16.78
CA TRP A 52 6.68 10.36 -18.19
C TRP A 52 7.62 11.17 -19.11
N ASN A 53 8.25 12.21 -18.56
CA ASN A 53 9.18 13.09 -19.26
C ASN A 53 10.64 12.62 -19.22
N ASN A 54 11.01 11.72 -18.30
CA ASN A 54 12.38 11.25 -18.18
C ASN A 54 12.42 9.78 -17.73
N PRO A 55 12.58 8.81 -18.65
CA PRO A 55 12.58 7.38 -18.32
C PRO A 55 13.77 6.93 -17.47
N SER A 56 14.79 7.79 -17.30
CA SER A 56 15.93 7.55 -16.42
C SER A 56 15.66 7.91 -14.95
N GLU A 57 14.60 8.68 -14.67
CA GLU A 57 14.24 9.09 -13.31
C GLU A 57 13.02 8.32 -12.82
N TYR A 58 13.17 7.62 -11.71
CA TYR A 58 12.08 6.91 -11.04
C TYR A 58 11.51 7.78 -9.94
N LYS A 59 10.18 7.89 -9.89
CA LYS A 59 9.47 8.54 -8.79
C LYS A 59 8.58 7.55 -8.06
N GLU A 60 8.51 7.75 -6.75
CA GLU A 60 7.60 7.07 -5.85
C GLU A 60 6.29 7.84 -5.80
N TYR A 61 5.19 7.18 -6.14
CA TYR A 61 3.85 7.73 -6.08
C TYR A 61 3.05 6.95 -5.00
N PRO A 62 2.92 7.50 -3.79
CA PRO A 62 2.10 6.87 -2.76
C PRO A 62 0.63 6.93 -3.17
N PHE A 63 -0.05 5.78 -3.13
CA PHE A 63 -1.46 5.69 -3.50
C PHE A 63 -2.33 5.13 -2.36
N ALA A 64 -1.77 4.27 -1.52
CA ALA A 64 -2.46 3.69 -0.38
C ALA A 64 -1.67 3.87 0.92
N LYS A 65 -2.40 4.08 2.01
CA LYS A 65 -1.86 4.15 3.37
C LYS A 65 -2.76 3.37 4.30
N ALA A 66 -2.20 2.54 5.15
CA ALA A 66 -2.92 1.83 6.19
C ALA A 66 -2.34 2.15 7.56
N SER A 67 -3.14 2.67 8.48
CA SER A 67 -2.68 3.03 9.82
C SER A 67 -3.26 2.09 10.85
N PHE A 68 -2.40 1.45 11.64
CA PHE A 68 -2.80 0.52 12.67
C PHE A 68 -3.17 1.23 13.98
N VAL A 69 -4.34 0.90 14.50
CA VAL A 69 -4.88 1.42 15.76
C VAL A 69 -4.86 0.30 16.79
N LYS A 70 -3.75 0.22 17.55
CA LYS A 70 -3.54 -0.82 18.58
C LYS A 70 -4.64 -0.88 19.66
N SER A 71 -5.22 0.28 20.00
CA SER A 71 -6.31 0.37 20.98
C SER A 71 -7.55 -0.44 20.58
N GLN A 72 -7.78 -0.57 19.26
CA GLN A 72 -8.93 -1.29 18.70
C GLN A 72 -8.53 -2.58 17.97
N GLY A 73 -7.23 -2.80 17.72
CA GLY A 73 -6.73 -3.92 16.93
C GLY A 73 -7.20 -3.87 15.47
N ILE A 74 -7.34 -2.67 14.91
CA ILE A 74 -7.81 -2.45 13.54
C ILE A 74 -6.84 -1.63 12.71
N TRP A 75 -6.82 -1.88 11.41
CA TRP A 75 -6.12 -1.11 10.39
C TRP A 75 -7.11 -0.19 9.70
N LYS A 76 -6.84 1.12 9.71
CA LYS A 76 -7.58 2.12 8.96
C LYS A 76 -6.98 2.32 7.59
N ILE A 77 -7.77 2.21 6.54
CA ILE A 77 -7.30 2.33 5.16
C ILE A 77 -7.58 3.73 4.64
N TYR A 78 -6.57 4.31 4.01
CA TYR A 78 -6.58 5.61 3.39
C TYR A 78 -6.08 5.51 1.95
N TRP A 79 -6.67 6.30 1.08
CA TRP A 79 -6.26 6.44 -0.32
C TRP A 79 -5.84 7.88 -0.58
N LEU A 80 -4.84 8.06 -1.45
CA LEU A 80 -4.39 9.38 -1.86
C LEU A 80 -5.21 9.84 -3.07
N ARG A 81 -5.94 10.95 -2.93
CA ARG A 81 -6.68 11.53 -4.06
C ARG A 81 -5.75 12.40 -4.91
N GLN A 82 -6.16 12.75 -6.13
CA GLN A 82 -5.45 13.67 -7.03
C GLN A 82 -5.06 15.03 -6.39
N ASN A 83 -5.73 15.43 -5.30
CA ASN A 83 -5.39 16.63 -4.54
C ASN A 83 -4.24 16.42 -3.53
N LEU A 84 -3.55 15.27 -3.56
CA LEU A 84 -2.49 14.86 -2.64
C LEU A 84 -2.93 14.81 -1.16
N LYS A 85 -4.23 14.68 -0.90
CA LYS A 85 -4.77 14.50 0.45
C LYS A 85 -5.21 13.06 0.64
N TRP A 86 -4.98 12.56 1.85
CA TRP A 86 -5.40 11.22 2.29
C TRP A 86 -6.87 11.25 2.69
N TYR A 87 -7.67 10.39 2.08
CA TYR A 87 -9.07 10.17 2.44
C TYR A 87 -9.25 8.76 2.98
N SER A 88 -10.17 8.57 3.91
CA SER A 88 -10.56 7.22 4.33
C SER A 88 -11.23 6.50 3.17
N TYR A 89 -10.91 5.22 3.01
CA TYR A 89 -11.53 4.38 1.98
C TYR A 89 -12.93 3.97 2.44
N GLU A 90 -13.98 4.66 1.97
CA GLU A 90 -15.37 4.47 2.42
C GLU A 90 -15.93 3.03 2.32
N PRO A 91 -15.58 2.21 1.31
CA PRO A 91 -16.11 0.84 1.20
C PRO A 91 -15.62 -0.05 2.35
N THR A 92 -14.35 0.09 2.72
CA THR A 92 -13.74 -0.63 3.84
C THR A 92 -12.78 0.32 4.57
N PRO A 93 -13.30 1.18 5.47
CA PRO A 93 -12.50 2.20 6.13
C PRO A 93 -11.61 1.60 7.22
N GLN A 94 -11.98 0.43 7.71
CA GLN A 94 -11.26 -0.30 8.74
C GLN A 94 -11.33 -1.81 8.50
N VAL A 95 -10.22 -2.49 8.75
CA VAL A 95 -10.11 -3.94 8.67
C VAL A 95 -9.34 -4.47 9.87
N LYS A 96 -9.56 -5.73 10.26
CA LYS A 96 -8.89 -6.32 11.42
C LYS A 96 -7.51 -6.90 11.10
N SER A 97 -7.20 -7.10 9.82
CA SER A 97 -5.99 -7.80 9.39
C SER A 97 -5.33 -7.10 8.22
N ILE A 98 -3.99 -7.11 8.22
CA ILE A 98 -3.21 -6.51 7.15
C ILE A 98 -3.41 -7.24 5.81
N GLU A 99 -3.63 -8.54 5.83
CA GLU A 99 -3.96 -9.32 4.63
C GLU A 99 -5.25 -8.81 3.97
N SER A 100 -6.24 -8.41 4.77
CA SER A 100 -7.45 -7.75 4.28
C SER A 100 -7.16 -6.37 3.71
N VAL A 101 -6.23 -5.59 4.28
CA VAL A 101 -5.79 -4.31 3.70
C VAL A 101 -5.26 -4.53 2.29
N PHE A 102 -4.30 -5.45 2.14
CA PHE A 102 -3.73 -5.74 0.83
C PHE A 102 -4.75 -6.33 -0.13
N SER A 103 -5.68 -7.16 0.36
CA SER A 103 -6.76 -7.71 -0.47
C SER A 103 -7.72 -6.63 -0.94
N THR A 104 -8.12 -5.69 -0.07
CA THR A 104 -8.93 -4.51 -0.43
C THR A 104 -8.21 -3.67 -1.47
N VAL A 105 -6.93 -3.35 -1.23
CA VAL A 105 -6.11 -2.58 -2.17
C VAL A 105 -6.01 -3.31 -3.49
N ASN A 106 -5.79 -4.62 -3.48
CA ASN A 106 -5.66 -5.43 -4.71
C ASN A 106 -6.99 -5.58 -5.46
N SER A 107 -8.10 -5.74 -4.75
CA SER A 107 -9.43 -5.86 -5.33
C SER A 107 -9.86 -4.56 -6.00
N ASP A 108 -9.41 -3.42 -5.44
CA ASP A 108 -9.67 -2.08 -5.93
C ASP A 108 -11.10 -1.88 -6.46
N ASP A 109 -12.08 -2.26 -5.62
CA ASP A 109 -13.49 -2.38 -6.02
C ASP A 109 -14.06 -1.08 -6.61
N HIS A 110 -13.52 0.06 -6.15
CA HIS A 110 -13.87 1.40 -6.60
C HIS A 110 -12.87 2.05 -7.57
N GLY A 111 -11.85 1.34 -8.05
CA GLY A 111 -10.85 1.91 -8.96
C GLY A 111 -10.04 3.06 -8.35
N CYS A 112 -9.93 3.13 -7.02
CA CYS A 112 -9.33 4.25 -6.30
C CYS A 112 -7.81 4.13 -6.14
N PHE A 113 -7.27 2.91 -6.30
CA PHE A 113 -5.86 2.63 -6.13
C PHE A 113 -5.15 2.40 -7.46
N PHE A 114 -5.82 1.78 -8.44
CA PHE A 114 -5.23 1.37 -9.73
C PHE A 114 -6.02 1.82 -10.96
N GLY A 115 -6.96 2.76 -10.78
CA GLY A 115 -7.74 3.38 -11.86
C GLY A 115 -6.99 4.40 -12.70
#